data_AF-A0A532C0V7-F1
#
_entry.id   AF-A0A532C0V7-F1
#
_cell.length_a   1.000
_cell.length_b   1.000
_cell.length_c   1.000
_cell.angle_alpha   90.00
_cell.angle_beta   90.00
_cell.angle_gamma   90.00
#
_symmetry.space_group_name_H-M   'P 1'
#
loop_
_entity.id
_entity.type
_entity.pdbx_description
1 polymer ?
#
loop_
_entity_poly.entity_id
_entity_poly.type
_entity_poly.pdbx_seq_one_letter_code
_entity_poly.pdbx_strand_id
1 'polypeptide(L)'
;MRTLKGLDSLWAAVFVVVAIGSTIGCSGMPALEEQERLVRANELVLHQLTPRAFVGAWGAPAYQRAEFMQFFGMKDESLIPRSRLASGEPPRGWEVRMEAGDALFLAYPDRGWLVVFFEERLVYREALTAVQLHELGRSWKHEDKFRSRFEAPAAQ
;
A
#
# COMPACT_ATOMS: atom_id res chain seq x y z
N MET A 1 -56.97 20.56 -28.99
CA MET A 1 -55.94 21.23 -28.17
C MET A 1 -55.28 20.18 -27.27
N ARG A 2 -54.03 19.80 -27.56
CA ARG A 2 -53.22 18.90 -26.72
C ARG A 2 -52.56 19.73 -25.62
N THR A 3 -52.82 19.41 -24.37
CA THR A 3 -52.17 20.04 -23.21
C THR A 3 -50.93 19.23 -22.82
N LEU A 4 -49.76 19.88 -22.96
CA LEU A 4 -48.47 19.41 -22.47
C LEU A 4 -48.45 19.48 -20.94
N LYS A 5 -48.51 18.33 -20.27
CA LYS A 5 -48.13 18.15 -18.86
C LYS A 5 -47.09 17.03 -18.82
N GLY A 6 -45.83 17.40 -18.97
CA GLY A 6 -44.75 16.40 -18.99
C GLY A 6 -43.35 16.99 -18.91
N LEU A 7 -43.19 18.27 -18.55
CA LEU A 7 -41.88 18.92 -18.56
C LEU A 7 -41.31 19.19 -17.16
N ASP A 8 -42.15 19.24 -16.12
CA ASP A 8 -41.68 19.64 -14.77
C ASP A 8 -41.11 18.47 -13.95
N SER A 9 -41.49 17.23 -14.26
CA SER A 9 -41.07 16.03 -13.53
C SER A 9 -39.67 15.53 -13.91
N LEU A 10 -39.16 15.90 -15.10
CA LEU A 10 -37.89 15.41 -15.59
C LEU A 10 -36.70 16.14 -14.95
N TRP A 11 -36.86 17.43 -14.64
CA TRP A 11 -35.80 18.25 -14.07
C TRP A 11 -35.55 17.93 -12.59
N ALA A 12 -36.59 17.63 -11.83
CA ALA A 12 -36.44 17.22 -10.43
C ALA A 12 -35.66 15.90 -10.28
N ALA A 13 -35.82 14.97 -11.22
CA ALA A 13 -35.09 13.70 -11.21
C ALA A 13 -33.59 13.87 -11.52
N VAL A 14 -33.22 14.83 -12.38
CA VAL A 14 -31.82 15.09 -12.72
C VAL A 14 -31.05 15.67 -11.52
N PHE A 15 -31.66 16.56 -10.73
CA PHE A 15 -31.00 17.12 -9.56
C PHE A 15 -30.74 16.11 -8.43
N VAL A 16 -31.61 15.12 -8.26
CA VAL A 16 -31.40 14.06 -7.24
C VAL A 16 -30.27 13.11 -7.63
N VAL A 17 -30.08 12.82 -8.93
CA VAL A 17 -28.98 11.95 -9.40
C VAL A 17 -27.62 12.66 -9.28
N VAL A 18 -27.55 13.98 -9.48
CA VAL A 18 -26.31 14.74 -9.35
C VAL A 18 -25.87 14.89 -7.89
N ALA A 19 -26.81 14.99 -6.94
CA ALA A 19 -26.47 15.12 -5.51
C ALA A 19 -25.90 13.83 -4.89
N ILE A 20 -26.21 12.65 -5.43
CA ILE A 20 -25.68 11.37 -4.95
C ILE A 20 -24.33 11.03 -5.61
N GLY A 21 -24.00 11.65 -6.76
CA GLY A 21 -22.75 11.40 -7.48
C GLY A 21 -21.51 12.09 -6.91
N SER A 22 -21.66 13.03 -5.97
CA SER A 22 -20.57 13.90 -5.51
C SER A 22 -19.88 13.50 -4.21
N THR A 23 -20.19 12.32 -3.63
CA THR A 23 -19.46 11.81 -2.44
C THR A 23 -18.28 10.90 -2.79
N ILE A 24 -17.96 10.72 -4.07
CA ILE A 24 -16.80 9.94 -4.50
C ILE A 24 -15.64 10.91 -4.68
N GLY A 25 -14.65 10.88 -3.77
CA GLY A 25 -13.36 11.52 -4.05
C GLY A 25 -12.69 12.29 -2.92
N CYS A 26 -12.95 11.96 -1.66
CA CYS A 26 -12.00 12.19 -0.57
C CYS A 26 -12.03 10.94 0.31
N SER A 27 -11.49 9.83 -0.19
CA SER A 27 -11.33 8.63 0.62
C SER A 27 -10.23 8.87 1.64
N GLY A 28 -10.60 9.47 2.77
CA GLY A 28 -9.74 9.51 3.95
C GLY A 28 -9.41 8.09 4.42
N MET A 29 -8.40 7.98 5.27
CA MET A 29 -8.04 6.71 5.91
C MET A 29 -9.29 6.13 6.62
N PRO A 30 -9.74 4.90 6.31
CA PRO A 30 -10.84 4.25 7.01
C PRO A 30 -10.54 4.07 8.51
N ALA A 31 -11.58 3.85 9.33
CA ALA A 31 -11.40 3.50 10.73
C ALA A 31 -10.62 2.16 10.87
N LEU A 32 -9.90 1.97 11.97
CA LEU A 32 -9.01 0.80 12.12
C LEU A 32 -9.76 -0.53 12.02
N GLU A 33 -10.94 -0.64 12.62
CA GLU A 33 -11.77 -1.85 12.59
C GLU A 33 -12.17 -2.21 11.16
N GLU A 34 -12.42 -1.18 10.35
CA GLU A 34 -12.75 -1.30 8.93
C GLU A 34 -11.51 -1.72 8.12
N GLN A 35 -10.36 -1.11 8.39
CA GLN A 35 -9.09 -1.54 7.78
C GLN A 35 -8.79 -3.02 8.07
N GLU A 36 -8.94 -3.45 9.33
CA GLU A 36 -8.75 -4.85 9.69
C GLU A 36 -9.76 -5.78 8.99
N ARG A 37 -11.00 -5.33 8.81
CA ARG A 37 -12.02 -6.08 8.04
C ARG A 37 -11.57 -6.28 6.59
N LEU A 38 -11.10 -5.21 5.94
CA LEU A 38 -10.55 -5.26 4.59
C LEU A 38 -9.36 -6.22 4.51
N VAL A 39 -8.41 -6.14 5.45
CA VAL A 39 -7.25 -7.05 5.49
C VAL A 39 -7.68 -8.50 5.72
N ARG A 40 -8.62 -8.78 6.63
CA ARG A 40 -9.18 -10.14 6.81
C ARG A 40 -9.85 -10.67 5.54
N ALA A 41 -10.50 -9.80 4.77
CA ALA A 41 -11.09 -10.12 3.46
C ALA A 41 -10.05 -10.19 2.33
N ASN A 42 -8.77 -9.93 2.61
CA ASN A 42 -7.68 -9.86 1.63
C ASN A 42 -7.86 -8.73 0.60
N GLU A 43 -8.62 -7.70 0.95
CA GLU A 43 -8.84 -6.49 0.18
C GLU A 43 -7.74 -5.46 0.51
N LEU A 44 -6.57 -5.64 -0.12
CA LEU A 44 -5.37 -4.86 0.18
C LEU A 44 -5.34 -3.53 -0.58
N VAL A 45 -6.24 -2.61 -0.23
CA VAL A 45 -6.39 -1.31 -0.88
C VAL A 45 -5.23 -0.38 -0.52
N LEU A 46 -4.56 0.19 -1.53
CA LEU A 46 -3.45 1.12 -1.34
C LEU A 46 -3.93 2.41 -0.65
N HIS A 47 -3.03 3.04 0.10
CA HIS A 47 -3.21 4.32 0.80
C HIS A 47 -4.29 4.36 1.89
N GLN A 48 -5.01 3.25 2.09
CA GLN A 48 -6.14 3.13 3.02
C GLN A 48 -5.91 2.11 4.14
N LEU A 49 -4.74 1.46 4.17
CA LEU A 49 -4.42 0.45 5.17
C LEU A 49 -3.12 0.81 5.88
N THR A 50 -3.13 0.65 7.21
CA THR A 50 -1.98 0.92 8.08
C THR A 50 -1.31 -0.38 8.54
N PRO A 51 -0.03 -0.36 8.97
CA PRO A 51 0.64 -1.55 9.50
C PRO A 51 -0.14 -2.20 10.66
N ARG A 52 -0.76 -1.37 11.51
CA ARG A 52 -1.55 -1.83 12.66
C ARG A 52 -2.74 -2.69 12.24
N ALA A 53 -3.41 -2.34 11.13
CA ALA A 53 -4.53 -3.13 10.62
C ALA A 53 -4.08 -4.54 10.21
N PHE A 54 -2.88 -4.69 9.64
CA PHE A 54 -2.33 -6.01 9.30
C PHE A 54 -2.00 -6.83 10.54
N VAL A 55 -1.38 -6.22 11.54
CA VAL A 55 -1.07 -6.90 12.79
C VAL A 55 -2.33 -7.33 13.54
N GLY A 56 -3.38 -6.48 13.55
CA GLY A 56 -4.67 -6.80 14.15
C GLY A 56 -5.45 -7.89 13.40
N ALA A 57 -5.40 -7.87 12.06
CA ALA A 57 -6.15 -8.82 11.22
C ALA A 57 -5.47 -10.19 11.06
N TRP A 58 -4.15 -10.22 10.88
CA TRP A 58 -3.39 -11.42 10.54
C TRP A 58 -2.41 -11.87 11.62
N GLY A 59 -2.16 -11.05 12.65
CA GLY A 59 -1.16 -11.30 13.67
C GLY A 59 0.21 -10.70 13.33
N ALA A 60 1.21 -10.98 14.16
CA ALA A 60 2.56 -10.48 13.92
C ALA A 60 3.17 -11.09 12.63
N PRO A 61 3.87 -10.29 11.79
CA PRO A 61 4.52 -10.81 10.59
C PRO A 61 5.67 -11.74 10.95
N ALA A 62 5.93 -12.74 10.10
CA ALA A 62 7.07 -13.65 10.29
C ALA A 62 8.41 -12.92 10.13
N TYR A 63 8.45 -11.91 9.26
CA TYR A 63 9.60 -11.04 9.07
C TYR A 63 9.17 -9.59 8.90
N GLN A 64 9.95 -8.68 9.46
CA GLN A 64 9.79 -7.25 9.30
C GLN A 64 11.15 -6.59 9.03
N ARG A 65 11.15 -5.49 8.28
CA ARG A 65 12.33 -4.65 8.04
C ARG A 65 11.91 -3.20 7.91
N ALA A 66 12.62 -2.31 8.59
CA ALA A 66 12.50 -0.87 8.40
C ALA A 66 13.77 -0.35 7.72
N GLU A 67 13.63 0.45 6.68
CA GLU A 67 14.77 1.01 5.94
C GLU A 67 14.40 2.28 5.19
N PHE A 68 15.30 3.27 5.21
CA PHE A 68 15.21 4.43 4.34
C PHE A 68 15.50 4.04 2.89
N MET A 69 14.57 4.30 1.97
CA MET A 69 14.78 3.98 0.56
C MET A 69 14.02 4.90 -0.40
N GLN A 70 14.33 4.75 -1.68
CA GLN A 70 13.65 5.41 -2.77
C GLN A 70 12.48 4.56 -3.28
N PHE A 71 11.41 5.26 -3.64
CA PHE A 71 10.23 4.71 -4.25
C PHE A 71 9.98 5.36 -5.61
N PHE A 72 9.47 4.56 -6.55
CA PHE A 72 9.07 5.01 -7.88
C PHE A 72 7.55 5.03 -7.96
N GLY A 73 6.98 6.22 -8.18
CA GLY A 73 5.55 6.42 -8.29
C GLY A 73 5.01 5.91 -9.62
N MET A 74 3.94 5.12 -9.56
CA MET A 74 3.27 4.53 -10.70
C MET A 74 1.93 5.22 -10.97
N LYS A 75 1.39 5.02 -12.18
CA LYS A 75 0.08 5.57 -12.58
C LYS A 75 -1.10 5.11 -11.73
N ASP A 76 -0.99 3.94 -11.11
CA ASP A 76 -2.00 3.36 -10.22
C ASP A 76 -1.81 3.78 -8.76
N GLU A 77 -1.04 4.84 -8.52
CA GLU A 77 -0.66 5.37 -7.21
C GLU A 77 0.20 4.43 -6.37
N SER A 78 0.61 3.26 -6.88
CA SER A 78 1.56 2.42 -6.17
C SER A 78 2.94 3.07 -6.13
N LEU A 79 3.65 2.86 -5.02
CA LEU A 79 5.03 3.28 -4.85
C LEU A 79 5.92 2.05 -4.84
N ILE A 80 6.59 1.76 -5.95
CA ILE A 80 7.44 0.57 -6.05
C ILE A 80 8.76 0.85 -5.33
N PRO A 81 9.11 0.09 -4.28
CA PRO A 81 10.40 0.24 -3.60
C PRO A 81 11.56 -0.13 -4.53
N ARG A 82 12.64 0.65 -4.49
CA ARG A 82 13.83 0.43 -5.33
C ARG A 82 14.42 -0.97 -5.22
N SER A 83 14.33 -1.61 -4.04
CA SER A 83 14.83 -2.96 -3.78
C SER A 83 14.11 -4.07 -4.57
N ARG A 84 12.93 -3.77 -5.15
CA ARG A 84 12.13 -4.71 -5.95
C ARG A 84 12.32 -4.54 -7.45
N LEU A 85 13.12 -3.56 -7.89
CA LEU A 85 13.43 -3.36 -9.30
C LEU A 85 14.68 -4.12 -9.70
N ALA A 86 14.70 -4.63 -10.94
CA ALA A 86 15.93 -5.13 -11.54
C ALA A 86 16.92 -3.98 -11.76
N SER A 87 18.19 -4.20 -11.43
CA SER A 87 19.24 -3.19 -11.61
C SER A 87 19.34 -2.73 -13.07
N GLY A 88 19.26 -1.41 -13.27
CA GLY A 88 19.53 -0.77 -14.56
C GLY A 88 18.32 -0.46 -15.42
N GLU A 89 17.11 -0.89 -15.05
CA GLU A 89 15.89 -0.61 -15.82
C GLU A 89 14.91 0.27 -15.01
N PRO A 90 14.44 1.41 -15.56
CA PRO A 90 13.34 2.14 -14.94
C PRO A 90 12.05 1.31 -15.02
N PRO A 91 11.18 1.34 -13.99
CA PRO A 91 9.92 0.60 -14.02
C PRO A 91 9.07 1.04 -15.22
N ARG A 92 8.52 0.08 -15.96
CA ARG A 92 7.66 0.39 -17.11
C ARG A 92 6.38 1.09 -16.62
N GLY A 93 6.11 2.29 -17.12
CA GLY A 93 4.91 3.06 -16.75
C GLY A 93 5.06 3.92 -15.49
N TRP A 94 6.27 4.06 -14.95
CA TRP A 94 6.56 5.02 -13.88
C TRP A 94 6.31 6.46 -14.33
N GLU A 95 5.77 7.28 -13.42
CA GLU A 95 5.69 8.72 -13.59
C GLU A 95 6.95 9.37 -13.00
N VAL A 96 7.25 10.63 -13.38
CA VAL A 96 8.43 11.38 -12.89
C VAL A 96 8.23 11.83 -11.43
N ARG A 97 7.74 10.95 -10.57
CA ARG A 97 7.61 11.14 -9.12
C ARG A 97 8.46 10.08 -8.43
N MET A 98 9.52 10.56 -7.79
CA MET A 98 10.34 9.76 -6.89
C MET A 98 10.11 10.28 -5.49
N GLU A 99 9.83 9.36 -4.58
CA GLU A 99 9.70 9.63 -3.16
C GLU A 99 10.82 8.92 -2.42
N ALA A 100 11.23 9.45 -1.28
CA ALA A 100 12.25 8.82 -0.45
C ALA A 100 11.92 9.02 1.01
N GLY A 101 12.09 7.97 1.81
CA GLY A 101 11.84 8.00 3.24
C GLY A 101 11.80 6.61 3.84
N ASP A 102 11.34 6.54 5.07
CA ASP A 102 11.32 5.30 5.84
C ASP A 102 10.22 4.36 5.35
N ALA A 103 10.65 3.20 4.89
CA ALA A 103 9.81 2.11 4.46
C ALA A 103 9.69 1.06 5.57
N LEU A 104 8.48 0.54 5.79
CA LEU A 104 8.26 -0.66 6.61
C LEU A 104 7.82 -1.81 5.72
N PHE A 105 8.60 -2.89 5.71
CA PHE A 105 8.29 -4.14 5.01
C PHE A 105 7.77 -5.15 6.01
N LEU A 106 6.61 -5.77 5.72
CA LEU A 106 6.08 -6.90 6.48
C LEU A 106 5.86 -8.09 5.54
N ALA A 107 6.40 -9.26 5.90
CA ALA A 107 6.23 -10.49 5.15
C ALA A 107 5.39 -11.51 5.94
N TYR A 108 4.33 -12.01 5.28
CA TYR A 108 3.40 -13.02 5.80
C TYR A 108 3.44 -14.27 4.91
N PRO A 109 4.39 -15.20 5.12
CA PRO A 109 4.52 -16.42 4.32
C PRO A 109 3.27 -17.30 4.31
N ASP A 110 2.55 -17.35 5.44
CA ASP A 110 1.28 -18.07 5.62
C ASP A 110 0.13 -17.45 4.80
N ARG A 111 0.23 -16.15 4.47
CA ARG A 111 -0.73 -15.42 3.64
C ARG A 111 -0.29 -15.24 2.19
N GLY A 112 0.98 -15.50 1.88
CA GLY A 112 1.54 -15.32 0.55
C GLY A 112 1.74 -13.86 0.15
N TRP A 113 1.91 -12.95 1.12
CA TRP A 113 2.02 -11.52 0.86
C TRP A 113 3.28 -10.89 1.44
N LEU A 114 3.93 -10.07 0.61
CA LEU A 114 4.78 -8.97 1.04
C LEU A 114 3.96 -7.69 0.96
N VAL A 115 3.93 -6.91 2.04
CA VAL A 115 3.29 -5.58 2.08
C VAL A 115 4.29 -4.54 2.56
N VAL A 116 4.25 -3.36 1.94
CA VAL A 116 5.22 -2.30 2.16
C VAL A 116 4.48 -1.00 2.42
N PHE A 117 4.91 -0.33 3.48
CA PHE A 117 4.33 0.91 3.95
C PHE A 117 5.31 2.06 3.81
N PHE A 118 4.78 3.22 3.46
CA PHE A 118 5.47 4.50 3.44
C PHE A 118 4.55 5.52 4.12
N GLU A 119 5.09 6.34 5.02
CA GLU A 119 4.30 7.27 5.87
C GLU A 119 3.09 6.60 6.55
N GLU A 120 3.29 5.40 7.07
CA GLU A 120 2.26 4.56 7.72
C GLU A 120 1.11 4.10 6.81
N ARG A 121 1.23 4.22 5.49
CA ARG A 121 0.20 3.81 4.52
C ARG A 121 0.71 2.69 3.64
N LEU A 122 -0.16 1.74 3.31
CA LEU A 122 0.16 0.67 2.36
C LEU A 122 0.37 1.28 0.97
N VAL A 123 1.59 1.20 0.44
CA VAL A 123 1.92 1.77 -0.87
C VAL A 123 2.33 0.73 -1.90
N TYR A 124 2.68 -0.48 -1.45
CA TYR A 124 3.03 -1.59 -2.33
C TYR A 124 2.66 -2.93 -1.69
N ARG A 125 2.24 -3.86 -2.55
CA ARG A 125 1.89 -5.23 -2.17
C ARG A 125 2.30 -6.18 -3.29
N GLU A 126 2.83 -7.33 -2.92
CA GLU A 126 3.32 -8.33 -3.86
C GLU A 126 2.93 -9.73 -3.39
N ALA A 127 2.24 -10.46 -4.26
CA ALA A 127 1.94 -11.86 -4.04
C ALA A 127 3.20 -12.68 -4.31
N LEU A 128 3.64 -13.43 -3.32
CA LEU A 128 4.85 -14.25 -3.39
C LEU A 128 4.58 -15.63 -2.79
N THR A 129 5.30 -16.64 -3.26
CA THR A 129 5.24 -17.96 -2.63
C THR A 129 5.82 -17.90 -1.21
N ALA A 130 5.36 -18.79 -0.33
CA ALA A 130 5.90 -18.88 1.03
C ALA A 130 7.42 -19.08 1.05
N VAL A 131 7.97 -19.85 0.08
CA VAL A 131 9.40 -20.07 -0.08
C VAL A 131 10.13 -18.75 -0.38
N GLN A 132 9.66 -17.97 -1.34
CA GLN A 132 10.23 -16.66 -1.68
C GLN A 132 10.19 -15.69 -0.51
N LEU A 133 9.10 -15.68 0.27
CA LEU A 133 8.96 -14.82 1.45
C LEU A 133 9.92 -15.22 2.58
N HIS A 134 10.12 -16.53 2.81
CA HIS A 134 11.12 -17.01 3.77
C HIS A 134 12.56 -16.73 3.33
N GLU A 135 12.85 -16.79 2.03
CA GLU A 135 14.15 -16.41 1.47
C GLU A 135 14.43 -14.92 1.66
N LEU A 136 13.46 -14.07 1.28
CA LEU A 136 13.53 -12.63 1.47
C LEU A 136 13.74 -12.24 2.94
N GLY A 137 12.91 -12.79 3.84
CA GLY A 137 13.03 -12.51 5.27
C GLY A 137 14.35 -12.97 5.90
N ARG A 138 14.96 -14.05 5.38
CA ARG A 138 16.29 -14.50 5.81
C ARG A 138 17.40 -13.57 5.31
N SER A 139 17.27 -12.99 4.11
CA SER A 139 18.26 -12.03 3.59
C SER A 139 18.31 -10.77 4.45
N TRP A 140 17.16 -10.26 4.90
CA TRP A 140 17.10 -9.11 5.80
C TRP A 140 17.87 -9.35 7.10
N LYS A 141 17.65 -10.49 7.76
CA LYS A 141 18.41 -10.87 8.97
C LYS A 141 19.91 -11.01 8.73
N HIS A 142 20.32 -11.31 7.50
CA HIS A 142 21.72 -11.41 7.13
C HIS A 142 22.32 -10.02 6.96
N GLU A 143 21.65 -9.13 6.24
CA GLU A 143 22.07 -7.73 6.04
C GLU A 143 22.20 -6.95 7.36
N ASP A 144 21.26 -7.10 8.29
CA ASP A 144 21.31 -6.47 9.62
C ASP A 144 22.56 -6.89 10.41
N LYS A 145 22.98 -8.16 10.26
CA LYS A 145 24.19 -8.69 10.90
C LYS A 145 25.48 -8.12 10.30
N PHE A 146 25.47 -7.67 9.05
CA PHE A 146 26.63 -7.00 8.47
C PHE A 146 26.63 -5.51 8.76
N ARG A 147 25.47 -4.84 8.69
CA ARG A 147 25.37 -3.41 9.03
C ARG A 147 25.92 -3.13 10.44
N SER A 148 25.51 -3.94 11.42
CA SER A 148 26.02 -3.86 12.80
C SER A 148 27.53 -4.12 12.96
N ARG A 149 28.18 -4.84 12.03
CA ARG A 149 29.63 -5.08 12.06
C ARG A 149 30.44 -3.93 11.50
N PHE A 150 29.89 -3.16 10.56
CA PHE A 150 30.56 -1.99 9.98
C PHE A 150 30.37 -0.71 10.82
N GLU A 151 29.30 -0.63 11.61
CA GLU A 151 29.04 0.47 12.55
C GLU A 151 29.67 0.27 13.94
N ALA A 152 30.53 -0.74 14.12
CA ALA A 152 31.32 -0.84 15.35
C ALA A 152 32.15 0.46 15.48
N PRO A 153 32.04 1.20 16.60
CA PRO A 153 32.74 2.46 16.74
C PRO A 153 34.24 2.20 16.63
N ALA A 154 34.92 3.04 15.85
CA ALA A 154 36.36 3.20 16.01
C ALA A 154 36.59 3.57 17.48
N ALA A 155 36.99 2.58 18.27
CA ALA A 155 37.31 2.76 19.68
C ALA A 155 38.38 3.84 19.76
N GLN A 156 38.01 4.98 20.37
CA GLN A 156 38.95 5.90 21.00
C GLN A 156 38.91 5.65 22.49
#